data_AF-A0A0S4IM89-F1
#
_entry.id   AF-A0A0S4IM89-F1
#
_cell.length_a   1.000
_cell.length_b   1.000
_cell.length_c   1.000
_cell.angle_alpha   90.00
_cell.angle_beta   90.00
_cell.angle_gamma   90.00
#
_symmetry.space_group_name_H-M   'P 1'
#
loop_
_entity.id
_entity.type
_entity.pdbx_description
1 polymer ?
#
loop_
_entity_poly.entity_id
_entity_poly.type
_entity_poly.pdbx_seq_one_letter_code
_entity_poly.pdbx_strand_id
1 'polypeptide(L)'
;MSTDEVQYFDAETLATKAGADGGPIYLSVKGRVFDVTKGADFYGPGKGYGVFAGKEVSRCLGKMEVNDKESNAGWRNLSAEHMETLNDWEGRFVAKYPVVGVFQPDPHFEMRGVAFDP
;
A
#
# COMPACT_ATOMS: atom_id res chain seq x y z
N MET A 1 -23.52 -15.32 12.24
CA MET A 1 -22.37 -14.40 12.34
C MET A 1 -21.43 -14.81 11.25
N SER A 2 -21.37 -14.05 10.16
CA SER A 2 -20.50 -14.37 9.02
C SER A 2 -19.06 -14.24 9.51
N THR A 3 -18.27 -15.29 9.42
CA THR A 3 -16.81 -15.16 9.46
C THR A 3 -16.45 -14.29 8.26
N ASP A 4 -16.08 -13.04 8.47
CA ASP A 4 -15.51 -12.20 7.42
C ASP A 4 -14.28 -12.92 6.89
N GLU A 5 -14.41 -13.53 5.72
CA GLU A 5 -13.33 -14.22 5.05
C GLU A 5 -12.26 -13.17 4.73
N VAL A 6 -11.04 -13.40 5.22
CA VAL A 6 -9.94 -12.48 4.96
C VAL A 6 -9.67 -12.48 3.46
N GLN A 7 -9.85 -11.32 2.82
CA GLN A 7 -9.51 -11.16 1.41
C GLN A 7 -8.00 -10.97 1.26
N TYR A 8 -7.39 -11.79 0.41
CA TYR A 8 -5.98 -11.69 0.07
C TYR A 8 -5.81 -10.99 -1.28
N PHE A 9 -4.78 -10.15 -1.36
CA PHE A 9 -4.41 -9.42 -2.57
C PHE A 9 -2.92 -9.61 -2.85
N ASP A 10 -2.56 -10.05 -4.04
CA ASP A 10 -1.20 -9.90 -4.57
C ASP A 10 -1.06 -8.55 -5.30
N ALA A 11 0.12 -8.29 -5.89
CA ALA A 11 0.38 -7.06 -6.63
C ALA A 11 -0.56 -6.89 -7.84
N GLU A 12 -0.91 -7.98 -8.53
CA GLU A 12 -1.74 -7.93 -9.74
C GLU A 12 -3.22 -7.65 -9.41
N THR A 13 -3.77 -8.39 -8.45
CA THR A 13 -5.15 -8.22 -7.99
C THR A 13 -5.35 -6.88 -7.30
N LEU A 14 -4.37 -6.39 -6.52
CA LEU A 14 -4.44 -5.05 -5.92
C LEU A 14 -4.40 -3.95 -6.99
N ALA A 15 -3.62 -4.11 -8.06
CA ALA A 15 -3.55 -3.14 -9.16
C ALA A 15 -4.90 -2.93 -9.87
N THR A 16 -5.78 -3.94 -9.88
CA THR A 16 -7.15 -3.80 -10.41
C THR A 16 -8.05 -2.86 -9.58
N LYS A 17 -7.60 -2.46 -8.39
CA LYS A 17 -8.32 -1.60 -7.44
C LYS A 17 -7.70 -0.20 -7.40
N ALA A 18 -7.30 0.34 -8.54
CA ALA A 18 -6.67 1.65 -8.66
C ALA A 18 -7.65 2.81 -8.97
N GLY A 19 -8.96 2.61 -8.81
CA GLY A 19 -9.97 3.65 -9.07
C GLY A 19 -10.36 3.87 -10.53
N ALA A 20 -9.98 2.97 -11.44
CA ALA A 20 -10.40 3.03 -12.84
C ALA A 20 -11.93 2.95 -12.95
N ASP A 21 -12.52 3.72 -13.86
CA ASP A 21 -13.96 3.76 -14.15
C ASP A 21 -14.86 3.99 -12.91
N GLY A 22 -14.36 4.76 -11.93
CA GLY A 22 -15.08 5.03 -10.67
C GLY A 22 -15.13 3.84 -9.71
N GLY A 23 -14.30 2.82 -9.96
CA GLY A 23 -14.12 1.68 -9.07
C GLY A 23 -13.43 2.03 -7.75
N PRO A 24 -13.26 1.04 -6.87
CA PRO A 24 -12.59 1.24 -5.59
C PRO A 24 -11.12 1.63 -5.77
N ILE A 25 -10.60 2.39 -4.81
CA ILE A 25 -9.18 2.77 -4.70
C ILE A 25 -8.63 2.10 -3.45
N TYR A 26 -7.84 1.04 -3.62
CA TYR A 26 -7.16 0.35 -2.54
C TYR A 26 -5.66 0.59 -2.61
N LEU A 27 -4.98 0.49 -1.47
CA LEU A 27 -3.52 0.40 -1.39
C LEU A 27 -3.13 -0.40 -0.15
N SER A 28 -1.92 -0.94 -0.14
CA SER A 28 -1.38 -1.63 1.03
C SER A 28 -0.35 -0.79 1.78
N VAL A 29 -0.46 -0.79 3.11
CA VAL A 29 0.56 -0.30 4.04
C VAL A 29 0.83 -1.37 5.10
N LYS A 30 2.08 -1.77 5.25
CA LYS A 30 2.59 -2.87 6.08
C LYS A 30 1.80 -4.17 5.91
N GLY A 31 1.43 -4.47 4.67
CA GLY A 31 0.70 -5.68 4.33
C GLY A 31 -0.81 -5.62 4.62
N ARG A 32 -1.34 -4.52 5.14
CA ARG A 32 -2.80 -4.31 5.29
C ARG A 32 -3.33 -3.55 4.09
N VAL A 33 -4.38 -4.06 3.47
CA VAL A 33 -5.04 -3.40 2.34
C VAL A 33 -6.13 -2.49 2.86
N PHE A 34 -6.00 -1.19 2.58
CA PHE A 34 -6.95 -0.16 2.99
C PHE A 34 -7.82 0.25 1.81
N ASP A 35 -9.12 0.43 2.06
CA ASP A 35 -10.00 1.12 1.11
C ASP A 35 -9.91 2.63 1.32
N VAL A 36 -9.22 3.30 0.39
CA VAL A 36 -9.00 4.74 0.37
C VAL A 36 -9.91 5.46 -0.61
N THR A 37 -11.00 4.83 -1.06
CA THR A 37 -11.96 5.41 -2.03
C THR A 37 -12.56 6.72 -1.53
N LYS A 38 -12.82 6.86 -0.21
CA LYS A 38 -13.26 8.13 0.41
C LYS A 38 -12.24 9.25 0.31
N GLY A 39 -10.98 8.94 0.00
CA GLY A 39 -9.89 9.86 -0.26
C GLY A 39 -9.59 10.04 -1.76
N ALA A 40 -10.55 9.83 -2.66
CA ALA A 40 -10.34 9.94 -4.10
C ALA A 40 -9.74 11.28 -4.56
N ASP A 41 -9.95 12.38 -3.83
CA ASP A 41 -9.31 13.66 -4.12
C ASP A 41 -7.77 13.64 -3.97
N PHE A 42 -7.25 12.67 -3.21
CA PHE A 42 -5.83 12.44 -2.97
C PHE A 42 -5.27 11.29 -3.81
N TYR A 43 -5.98 10.16 -3.83
CA TYR A 43 -5.49 8.89 -4.42
C TYR A 43 -6.13 8.55 -5.77
N GLY A 44 -7.10 9.33 -6.24
CA GLY A 44 -7.74 9.08 -7.52
C GLY A 44 -6.81 9.31 -8.72
N PRO A 45 -7.22 8.88 -9.92
CA PRO A 45 -6.46 9.09 -11.14
C PRO A 45 -6.08 10.58 -11.33
N GLY A 46 -4.79 10.84 -11.57
CA GLY A 46 -4.24 12.18 -11.78
C GLY A 46 -4.12 13.05 -10.52
N LYS A 47 -4.40 12.51 -9.33
CA LYS A 47 -4.22 13.22 -8.05
C LYS A 47 -2.83 13.03 -7.48
N GLY A 48 -2.44 13.89 -6.53
CA GLY A 48 -1.07 13.97 -6.01
C GLY A 48 -0.52 12.66 -5.41
N TYR A 49 -1.38 11.85 -4.81
CA TYR A 49 -1.02 10.53 -4.27
C TYR A 49 -1.61 9.37 -5.09
N GLY A 50 -2.12 9.66 -6.29
CA GLY A 50 -2.68 8.63 -7.18
C GLY A 50 -1.65 7.61 -7.66
N VAL A 51 -0.36 7.95 -7.57
CA VAL A 51 0.76 7.04 -7.87
C VAL A 51 0.77 5.79 -6.96
N PHE A 52 0.13 5.86 -5.79
CA PHE A 52 0.02 4.77 -4.81
C PHE A 52 -1.21 3.87 -5.00
N ALA A 53 -2.19 4.28 -5.80
CA ALA A 53 -3.41 3.52 -6.01
C ALA A 53 -3.09 2.13 -6.60
N GLY A 54 -3.68 1.10 -6.01
CA GLY A 54 -3.53 -0.29 -6.41
C GLY A 54 -2.15 -0.90 -6.10
N LYS A 55 -1.39 -0.37 -5.13
CA LYS A 55 -0.03 -0.84 -4.83
C LYS A 55 0.21 -1.06 -3.34
N GLU A 56 1.20 -1.89 -3.03
CA GLU A 56 1.89 -1.92 -1.75
C GLU A 56 2.90 -0.76 -1.71
N VAL A 57 2.73 0.17 -0.77
CA VAL A 57 3.47 1.45 -0.79
C VAL A 57 4.24 1.71 0.48
N SER A 58 4.45 0.67 1.30
CA SER A 58 5.13 0.79 2.59
C SER A 58 6.51 1.42 2.47
N ARG A 59 7.29 0.99 1.48
CA ARG A 59 8.65 1.47 1.29
C ARG A 59 8.69 2.95 0.94
N CYS A 60 7.84 3.38 0.01
CA CYS A 60 7.69 4.78 -0.37
C CYS A 60 7.25 5.66 0.82
N LEU A 61 6.29 5.20 1.61
CA LEU A 61 5.82 5.95 2.79
C LEU A 61 6.90 6.06 3.87
N GLY A 62 7.63 4.99 4.16
CA GLY A 62 8.74 4.99 5.12
C GLY A 62 9.86 5.95 4.73
N LYS A 63 10.13 6.07 3.42
CA LYS A 63 11.13 6.99 2.85
C LYS A 63 10.59 8.40 2.55
N MET A 64 9.31 8.67 2.83
CA MET A 64 8.65 9.95 2.52
C MET A 64 8.69 10.32 1.03
N GLU A 65 8.66 9.32 0.15
CA GLU A 65 8.75 9.50 -1.29
C GLU A 65 7.38 9.40 -1.97
N VAL A 66 7.00 10.42 -2.75
CA VAL A 66 5.76 10.43 -3.54
C VAL A 66 6.06 10.03 -5.00
N ASN A 67 6.40 8.76 -5.18
CA ASN A 67 6.62 8.10 -6.47
C ASN A 67 6.30 6.60 -6.33
N ASP A 68 6.38 5.80 -7.40
CA ASP A 68 6.18 4.34 -7.35
C ASP A 68 7.42 3.49 -7.65
N LYS A 69 8.61 4.09 -7.66
CA LYS A 69 9.85 3.39 -7.95
C LYS A 69 10.07 2.20 -7.02
N GLU A 70 9.72 2.38 -5.74
CA GLU A 70 9.89 1.39 -4.68
C GLU A 70 8.55 0.79 -4.21
N SER A 71 7.46 1.05 -4.92
CA SER A 71 6.18 0.37 -4.68
C SER A 71 6.28 -1.11 -5.06
N ASN A 72 5.50 -1.95 -4.37
CA ASN A 72 5.54 -3.42 -4.49
C ASN A 72 6.96 -4.00 -4.27
N ALA A 73 7.74 -3.37 -3.38
CA ALA A 73 9.03 -3.88 -2.92
C ALA A 73 9.01 -4.08 -1.41
N GLY A 74 9.68 -5.14 -0.94
CA GLY A 74 9.83 -5.47 0.47
C GLY A 74 10.26 -4.27 1.32
N TRP A 75 9.52 -3.97 2.38
CA TRP A 75 9.87 -2.91 3.34
C TRP A 75 10.71 -3.42 4.52
N ARG A 76 10.85 -4.74 4.70
CA ARG A 76 11.43 -5.34 5.92
C ARG A 76 12.89 -4.98 6.19
N ASN A 77 13.65 -4.56 5.18
CA ASN A 77 15.02 -4.09 5.30
C ASN A 77 15.15 -2.57 5.38
N LEU A 78 14.06 -1.81 5.55
CA LEU A 78 14.15 -0.38 5.77
C LEU A 78 14.99 -0.05 7.01
N SER A 79 15.65 1.10 6.99
CA SER A 79 16.33 1.66 8.17
C SER A 79 15.37 1.82 9.36
N ALA A 80 15.91 1.91 10.58
CA ALA A 80 15.09 2.11 11.77
C ALA A 80 14.25 3.40 11.70
N GLU A 81 14.84 4.48 11.17
CA GLU A 81 14.19 5.78 10.96
C GLU A 81 13.04 5.69 9.94
N HIS A 82 13.27 5.05 8.80
CA HIS A 82 12.23 4.83 7.80
C HIS A 82 11.12 3.91 8.33
N MET A 83 11.46 2.93 9.15
CA MET A 83 10.49 2.02 9.76
C MET A 83 9.62 2.72 10.81
N GLU A 84 10.18 3.64 11.60
CA GLU A 84 9.41 4.50 12.52
C GLU A 84 8.42 5.37 11.74
N THR A 85 8.89 6.03 10.68
CA THR A 85 8.04 6.83 9.78
C THR A 85 6.91 5.99 9.17
N LEU A 86 7.21 4.76 8.73
CA LEU A 86 6.21 3.84 8.20
C LEU A 86 5.18 3.42 9.26
N ASN A 87 5.60 3.20 10.52
CA ASN A 87 4.67 2.87 11.61
C ASN A 87 3.69 4.03 11.88
N ASP A 88 4.17 5.27 11.84
CA ASP A 88 3.32 6.46 11.99
C ASP A 88 2.30 6.57 10.85
N TRP A 89 2.74 6.33 9.61
CA TRP A 89 1.82 6.28 8.46
C TRP A 89 0.78 5.16 8.62
N GLU A 90 1.20 3.94 8.96
CA GLU A 90 0.29 2.82 9.22
C GLU A 90 -0.77 3.21 10.26
N GLY A 91 -0.38 3.84 11.37
CA GLY A 91 -1.30 4.34 12.39
C GLY A 91 -2.33 5.34 11.85
N ARG A 92 -1.89 6.28 11.00
CA ARG A 92 -2.80 7.25 10.34
C ARG A 92 -3.78 6.57 9.39
N PHE A 93 -3.34 5.56 8.63
CA PHE A 93 -4.21 4.81 7.73
C PHE A 93 -5.25 4.00 8.51
N VAL A 94 -4.83 3.29 9.57
CA VAL A 94 -5.73 2.54 10.46
C VAL A 94 -6.80 3.45 11.08
N ALA A 95 -6.43 4.67 11.47
CA ALA A 95 -7.39 5.62 12.06
C ALA A 95 -8.39 6.19 11.04
N LYS A 96 -8.08 6.19 9.75
CA LYS A 96 -8.83 6.93 8.72
C LYS A 96 -9.57 6.04 7.72
N TYR A 97 -9.06 4.87 7.42
CA TYR A 97 -9.55 4.01 6.35
C TYR A 97 -9.84 2.59 6.86
N PRO A 98 -10.92 1.95 6.38
CA PRO A 98 -11.20 0.56 6.73
C PRO A 98 -10.17 -0.36 6.08
N VAL A 99 -9.77 -1.40 6.82
CA VAL A 99 -8.97 -2.51 6.30
C VAL A 99 -9.92 -3.48 5.61
N VAL A 100 -9.65 -3.80 4.35
CA VAL A 100 -10.48 -4.68 3.50
C VAL A 100 -9.77 -5.98 3.12
N GLY A 101 -8.51 -6.14 3.52
CA GLY A 101 -7.77 -7.37 3.27
C GLY A 101 -6.31 -7.33 3.67
N VAL A 102 -5.57 -8.33 3.21
CA VAL A 102 -4.14 -8.51 3.46
C VAL A 102 -3.41 -8.62 2.13
N PHE A 103 -2.31 -7.89 2.01
CA PHE A 103 -1.40 -8.03 0.88
C PHE A 103 -0.54 -9.27 1.09
N GLN A 104 -0.47 -10.13 0.07
CA GLN A 104 0.28 -11.37 0.06
C GLN A 104 1.58 -11.16 -0.74
N PRO A 105 2.73 -11.05 -0.06
CA PRO A 105 4.02 -10.94 -0.73
C PRO A 105 4.34 -12.22 -1.53
N ASP A 106 4.95 -12.03 -2.70
CA ASP A 106 5.57 -13.09 -3.47
C ASP A 106 7.11 -13.00 -3.40
N PRO A 107 7.86 -13.97 -3.95
CA PRO A 107 9.32 -13.89 -3.95
C PRO A 107 9.89 -12.68 -4.71
N HIS A 108 9.20 -12.18 -5.73
CA HIS A 108 9.64 -11.03 -6.51
C HIS A 108 9.60 -9.75 -5.67
N PHE A 109 8.57 -9.57 -4.86
CA PHE A 109 8.41 -8.50 -3.89
C PHE A 109 9.57 -8.45 -2.89
N GLU A 110 9.94 -9.58 -2.29
CA GLU A 110 11.07 -9.64 -1.35
C GLU A 110 12.40 -9.35 -2.06
N MET A 111 12.61 -9.94 -3.24
CA MET A 111 13.82 -9.71 -4.04
C MET A 111 13.98 -8.22 -4.39
N ARG A 112 12.90 -7.55 -4.77
CA ARG A 112 12.92 -6.10 -5.03
C ARG A 112 13.27 -5.30 -3.77
N GLY A 113 12.75 -5.69 -2.59
CA GLY A 113 13.06 -5.03 -1.33
C GLY A 113 14.56 -5.05 -1.00
N VAL A 114 15.19 -6.21 -1.20
CA VAL A 114 16.65 -6.40 -0.98
C VAL A 114 17.50 -5.58 -1.96
N ALA A 115 17.00 -5.34 -3.18
CA ALA A 115 17.73 -4.61 -4.21
C ALA A 115 17.76 -3.08 -3.99
N PHE A 116 16.94 -2.54 -3.09
CA PHE A 116 16.91 -1.12 -2.76
C PHE A 116 17.64 -0.83 -1.45
N ASP A 117 18.24 0.35 -1.38
CA ASP A 117 18.88 0.86 -0.16
C ASP A 117 17.86 0.95 0.99
N PRO A 118 18.21 0.54 2.22
CA PRO A 118 17.37 0.65 3.42
C PRO A 118 16.70 2.01 3.65
#